data_AF-F8IIF1-F1
#
_entry.id   AF-F8IIF1-F1
#
_cell.length_a   1.000
_cell.length_b   1.000
_cell.length_c   1.000
_cell.angle_alpha   90.00
_cell.angle_beta   90.00
_cell.angle_gamma   90.00
#
_symmetry.space_group_name_H-M   'P 1'
#
loop_
_entity.id
_entity.type
_entity.pdbx_description
1 polymer ?
#
loop_
_entity_poly.entity_id
_entity_poly.type
_entity_poly.pdbx_seq_one_letter_code
_entity_poly.pdbx_strand_id
1 'polypeptide(L)'
;MLREFFKDFRAFIRRGNVIDLAVAVIMGGAFGQMVTTLVNDVIMPPIGLSLGKVDFSNLYINLSKKHYPSLAAAKAAGAPIIQYGLFLNTVVNFLIVSLVIFIAIRQLSRLKKPEPVKAPNTKICRFCRSEIPLDPHFAPVFWACVHFRQEF
;
A
#
# COMPACT_ATOMS: atom_id res chain seq x y z
N MET A 1 -37.58 -6.11 -6.99
CA MET A 1 -36.63 -5.33 -6.15
C MET A 1 -35.22 -5.91 -6.17
N LEU A 2 -34.98 -7.14 -5.72
CA LEU A 2 -33.61 -7.73 -5.72
C LEU A 2 -32.91 -7.70 -7.09
N ARG A 3 -33.63 -8.02 -8.18
CA ARG A 3 -33.06 -8.03 -9.54
C ARG A 3 -32.52 -6.68 -10.01
N GLU A 4 -33.16 -5.58 -9.60
CA GLU A 4 -32.71 -4.23 -9.96
C GLU A 4 -31.48 -3.83 -9.15
N PHE A 5 -31.47 -4.12 -7.83
CA PHE A 5 -30.28 -3.94 -7.00
C PHE A 5 -29.05 -4.69 -7.53
N PHE A 6 -29.19 -5.96 -7.95
CA PHE A 6 -28.08 -6.72 -8.53
C PHE A 6 -27.60 -6.17 -9.87
N LYS A 7 -28.49 -5.60 -10.70
CA LYS A 7 -28.10 -4.94 -11.95
C LYS A 7 -27.31 -3.66 -11.67
N ASP A 8 -27.79 -2.84 -10.73
CA ASP A 8 -27.15 -1.59 -10.33
C ASP A 8 -25.80 -1.85 -9.65
N PHE A 9 -25.74 -2.86 -8.78
CA PHE A 9 -24.50 -3.31 -8.15
C PHE A 9 -23.49 -3.85 -9.18
N ARG A 10 -23.94 -4.65 -10.15
CA ARG A 10 -23.08 -5.11 -11.25
C ARG A 10 -22.63 -3.96 -12.16
N ALA A 11 -23.48 -2.95 -12.38
CA ALA A 11 -23.11 -1.73 -13.10
C ALA A 11 -22.08 -0.88 -12.32
N PHE A 12 -22.18 -0.85 -10.99
CA PHE A 12 -21.23 -0.18 -10.11
C PHE A 12 -19.85 -0.87 -10.09
N ILE A 13 -19.80 -2.19 -9.91
CA ILE A 13 -18.54 -2.95 -9.92
C ILE A 13 -17.85 -2.88 -11.29
N ARG A 14 -18.60 -2.90 -12.40
CA ARG A 14 -18.01 -2.80 -13.75
C ARG A 14 -17.35 -1.46 -14.06
N ARG A 15 -17.42 -0.47 -13.17
CA ARG A 15 -16.59 0.74 -13.28
C ARG A 15 -15.14 0.33 -13.07
N GLY A 16 -14.35 0.24 -14.14
CA GLY A 16 -12.97 -0.29 -14.12
C GLY A 16 -12.10 0.28 -13.00
N ASN A 17 -12.22 1.58 -12.73
CA ASN A 17 -11.50 2.26 -11.63
C ASN A 17 -11.76 1.66 -10.23
N VAL A 18 -12.93 1.06 -9.98
CA VAL A 18 -13.27 0.46 -8.68
C VAL A 18 -12.62 -0.91 -8.52
N ILE A 19 -12.58 -1.71 -9.59
CA ILE A 19 -11.95 -3.04 -9.56
C ILE A 19 -10.44 -2.90 -9.38
N ASP A 20 -9.79 -2.00 -10.13
CA ASP A 20 -8.35 -1.80 -10.05
C ASP A 20 -7.93 -1.29 -8.66
N LEU A 21 -8.71 -0.37 -8.08
CA LEU A 21 -8.51 0.08 -6.70
C LEU A 21 -8.70 -1.06 -5.69
N ALA A 22 -9.75 -1.87 -5.85
CA ALA A 22 -10.04 -2.99 -4.94
C ALA A 22 -8.92 -4.02 -4.96
N VAL A 23 -8.41 -4.39 -6.15
CA VAL A 23 -7.28 -5.30 -6.29
C VAL A 23 -6.03 -4.71 -5.65
N ALA A 24 -5.74 -3.43 -5.87
CA ALA A 24 -4.58 -2.76 -5.28
C ALA A 24 -4.61 -2.78 -3.75
N VAL A 25 -5.77 -2.52 -3.13
CA VAL A 25 -5.92 -2.52 -1.65
C VAL A 25 -5.79 -3.92 -1.07
N ILE A 26 -6.41 -4.94 -1.68
CA ILE A 26 -6.34 -6.33 -1.20
C ILE A 26 -4.91 -6.85 -1.29
N MET A 27 -4.25 -6.65 -2.44
CA MET A 27 -2.87 -7.07 -2.65
C MET A 27 -1.91 -6.29 -1.74
N GLY A 28 -2.14 -5.00 -1.52
CA GLY A 28 -1.38 -4.17 -0.58
C GLY A 28 -1.49 -4.65 0.87
N GLY A 29 -2.69 -4.98 1.32
CA GLY A 29 -2.92 -5.53 2.66
C GLY A 29 -2.24 -6.88 2.89
N ALA A 30 -2.35 -7.79 1.92
CA ALA A 30 -1.71 -9.11 1.98
C ALA A 30 -0.17 -9.00 1.98
N PHE A 31 0.39 -8.12 1.13
CA PHE A 31 1.83 -7.88 1.10
C PHE A 31 2.34 -7.28 2.41
N GLY A 32 1.60 -6.34 3.01
CA GLY A 32 1.93 -5.78 4.32
C GLY A 32 2.04 -6.85 5.41
N GLN A 33 1.13 -7.83 5.42
CA GLN A 33 1.19 -8.95 6.35
C GLN A 33 2.43 -9.84 6.11
N MET A 34 2.75 -10.15 4.86
CA MET A 34 3.96 -10.93 4.51
C MET A 34 5.25 -10.24 4.96
N VAL A 35 5.35 -8.92 4.78
CA VAL A 35 6.52 -8.17 5.26
C VAL A 35 6.56 -8.16 6.80
N THR A 36 5.41 -8.01 7.45
CA THR A 36 5.32 -7.99 8.91
C THR A 36 5.74 -9.33 9.51
N THR A 37 5.32 -10.47 8.96
CA THR A 37 5.74 -11.79 9.44
C THR A 37 7.22 -12.05 9.16
N LEU A 38 7.73 -11.63 7.99
CA LEU A 38 9.16 -11.71 7.71
C LEU A 38 10.00 -10.93 8.75
N VAL A 39 9.59 -9.73 9.10
CA VAL A 39 10.31 -8.92 10.08
C VAL A 39 10.19 -9.52 11.49
N ASN A 40 8.98 -9.85 11.92
CA ASN A 40 8.72 -10.34 13.27
C ASN A 40 9.31 -11.75 13.52
N ASP A 41 9.20 -12.64 12.55
CA ASP A 41 9.53 -14.06 12.75
C ASP A 41 10.95 -14.41 12.30
N VAL A 42 11.53 -13.65 11.36
CA VAL A 42 12.86 -13.95 10.80
C VAL A 42 13.92 -12.94 11.22
N ILE A 43 13.59 -11.65 11.23
CA ILE A 43 14.57 -10.58 11.49
C ILE A 43 14.69 -10.27 12.99
N MET A 44 13.58 -10.22 13.72
CA MET A 44 13.60 -9.90 15.15
C MET A 44 14.33 -10.94 16.02
N PRO A 45 14.23 -12.27 15.84
CA PRO A 45 14.91 -13.21 16.74
C PRO A 45 16.44 -13.08 16.70
N PRO A 46 17.11 -12.99 15.53
CA PRO A 46 18.55 -12.72 15.47
C PRO A 46 18.95 -11.36 16.06
N ILE A 47 18.17 -10.31 15.80
CA ILE A 47 18.43 -8.96 16.35
C ILE A 47 18.24 -8.96 17.86
N GLY A 48 17.18 -9.59 18.35
CA GLY A 48 16.86 -9.73 19.76
C GLY A 48 17.92 -10.52 20.51
N LEU A 49 18.49 -11.57 19.92
CA LEU A 49 19.63 -12.29 20.50
C LEU A 49 20.91 -11.44 20.50
N SER A 50 21.17 -10.69 19.42
CA SER A 50 22.40 -9.89 19.27
C SER A 50 22.43 -8.63 20.14
N LEU A 51 21.27 -8.02 20.37
CA LEU A 51 21.12 -6.79 21.17
C LEU A 51 20.67 -7.06 22.63
N GLY A 52 20.68 -8.32 23.08
CA GLY A 52 20.48 -8.66 24.50
C GLY A 52 19.03 -8.75 24.98
N LYS A 53 18.17 -9.47 24.25
CA LYS A 53 16.73 -9.64 24.51
C LYS A 53 15.95 -8.33 24.53
N VAL A 54 16.00 -7.61 23.40
CA VAL A 54 15.24 -6.39 23.18
C VAL A 54 13.75 -6.71 23.03
N ASP A 55 13.07 -7.04 24.12
CA ASP A 55 11.62 -7.20 24.15
C ASP A 55 11.02 -6.17 25.09
N PHE A 56 10.75 -4.99 24.54
CA PHE A 56 10.10 -3.90 25.27
C PHE A 56 8.63 -4.22 25.59
N SER A 57 8.04 -5.27 25.02
CA SER A 57 6.60 -5.57 25.14
C SER A 57 6.14 -5.76 26.58
N ASN A 58 7.04 -6.15 27.48
CA ASN A 58 6.75 -6.38 28.90
C ASN A 58 6.88 -5.11 29.77
N LEU A 59 7.24 -3.96 29.21
CA LEU A 59 7.29 -2.69 29.95
C LEU A 59 5.91 -2.04 30.00
N TYR A 60 5.34 -1.96 31.21
CA TYR A 60 4.07 -1.29 31.48
C TYR A 60 4.15 -0.45 32.76
N ILE A 61 3.44 0.68 32.76
CA ILE A 61 3.19 1.47 33.96
C ILE A 61 1.78 1.13 34.41
N ASN A 62 1.66 0.62 35.64
CA ASN A 62 0.36 0.42 36.27
C ASN A 62 -0.03 1.68 37.02
N LEU A 63 -1.22 2.21 36.74
CA LEU A 63 -1.78 3.39 37.41
C LEU A 63 -2.59 3.00 38.66
N SER A 64 -2.71 1.71 38.96
CA SER A 64 -3.38 1.18 40.15
C SER A 64 -2.39 0.95 41.30
N LYS A 65 -2.85 1.11 42.54
CA LYS A 65 -2.07 0.82 43.77
C LYS A 65 -1.73 -0.66 43.98
N LYS A 66 -2.09 -1.56 43.05
CA LYS A 66 -1.86 -3.01 43.14
C LYS A 66 -0.75 -3.42 42.20
N HIS A 67 0.29 -4.07 42.72
CA HIS A 67 1.35 -4.64 41.89
C HIS A 67 0.86 -5.97 41.29
N TYR A 68 0.89 -6.09 39.97
CA TYR A 68 0.67 -7.37 39.29
C TYR A 68 2.02 -7.93 38.82
N PRO A 69 2.22 -9.25 38.89
CA PRO A 69 3.47 -9.91 38.53
C PRO A 69 3.68 -10.02 37.01
N SER A 70 2.64 -9.83 36.20
CA SER A 70 2.74 -9.86 34.74
C SER A 70 1.73 -8.91 34.08
N LEU A 71 2.08 -8.49 32.86
CA LEU A 71 1.24 -7.66 32.02
C LEU A 71 -0.10 -8.36 31.71
N ALA A 72 -0.08 -9.69 31.54
CA ALA A 72 -1.27 -10.52 31.36
C ALA A 72 -2.18 -10.53 32.60
N ALA A 73 -1.61 -10.63 33.81
CA ALA A 73 -2.37 -10.58 35.05
C ALA A 73 -2.98 -9.19 35.32
N ALA A 74 -2.24 -8.12 35.00
CA ALA A 74 -2.75 -6.74 35.10
C ALA A 74 -3.90 -6.46 34.13
N LYS A 75 -3.81 -6.99 32.90
CA LYS A 75 -4.85 -6.88 31.88
C LYS A 75 -6.10 -7.69 32.23
N ALA A 76 -5.91 -8.91 32.76
CA ALA A 76 -7.01 -9.75 33.24
C ALA A 76 -7.74 -9.16 34.44
N ALA A 77 -7.03 -8.44 35.32
CA ALA A 77 -7.60 -7.75 36.46
C ALA A 77 -8.31 -6.42 36.11
N GLY A 78 -8.35 -6.04 34.83
CA GLY A 78 -9.00 -4.81 34.37
C GLY A 78 -8.35 -3.52 34.90
N ALA A 79 -7.10 -3.59 35.35
CA ALA A 79 -6.39 -2.42 35.87
C ALA A 79 -6.05 -1.46 34.72
N PRO A 80 -6.20 -0.13 34.89
CA PRO A 80 -5.69 0.84 33.93
C PRO A 80 -4.16 0.77 33.88
N ILE A 81 -3.64 0.16 32.81
CA ILE A 81 -2.21 0.02 32.51
C ILE A 81 -1.85 0.77 31.23
N ILE A 82 -0.75 1.52 31.27
CA ILE A 82 -0.15 2.13 30.08
C ILE A 82 0.98 1.21 29.61
N GLN A 83 0.80 0.60 28.43
CA GLN A 83 1.75 -0.33 27.81
C GLN A 83 2.68 0.42 26.85
N TYR A 84 3.52 1.30 27.39
CA TYR A 84 4.47 2.07 26.57
C TYR A 84 5.50 1.16 25.87
N GLY A 85 5.79 0.01 26.47
CA GLY A 85 6.67 -1.01 25.90
C GLY A 85 6.19 -1.58 24.56
N LEU A 86 4.89 -1.86 24.44
CA LEU A 86 4.29 -2.32 23.19
C LEU A 86 4.32 -1.23 22.11
N PHE A 87 4.08 0.02 22.49
CA PHE A 87 4.16 1.16 21.58
C PHE A 87 5.59 1.36 21.05
N LEU A 88 6.60 1.28 21.92
CA LEU A 88 7.99 1.39 21.48
C LEU A 88 8.37 0.23 20.54
N ASN A 89 7.90 -0.99 20.83
CA ASN A 89 8.07 -2.14 19.96
C ASN A 89 7.44 -1.89 18.57
N THR A 90 6.20 -1.41 18.50
CA THR A 90 5.56 -1.14 17.20
C THR A 90 6.26 -0.04 16.40
N VAL A 91 6.80 0.98 17.05
CA VAL A 91 7.62 2.02 16.40
C VAL A 91 8.92 1.43 15.84
N VAL A 92 9.63 0.59 16.62
CA VAL A 92 10.85 -0.08 16.16
C VAL A 92 10.54 -1.01 14.98
N ASN A 93 9.47 -1.80 15.07
CA ASN A 93 9.04 -2.68 13.98
C ASN A 93 8.72 -1.89 12.71
N PHE A 94 8.02 -0.76 12.83
CA PHE A 94 7.74 0.12 11.68
C PHE A 94 9.02 0.65 11.02
N LEU A 95 10.03 1.05 11.81
CA LEU A 95 11.33 1.47 11.29
C LEU A 95 12.06 0.33 10.57
N ILE A 96 12.01 -0.89 11.09
CA ILE A 96 12.63 -2.06 10.43
C ILE A 96 11.89 -2.41 9.13
N VAL A 97 10.56 -2.50 9.16
CA VAL A 97 9.72 -2.78 7.99
C VAL A 97 9.96 -1.76 6.88
N SER A 98 9.94 -0.47 7.21
CA SER A 98 10.18 0.60 6.23
C SER A 98 11.59 0.52 5.61
N LEU A 99 12.61 0.19 6.41
CA LEU A 99 13.97 -0.03 5.92
C LEU A 99 14.06 -1.24 4.97
N VAL A 100 13.40 -2.35 5.31
CA VAL A 100 13.35 -3.56 4.46
C VAL A 100 12.66 -3.28 3.14
N ILE A 101 11.50 -2.62 3.16
CA ILE A 101 10.76 -2.23 1.95
C ILE A 101 11.62 -1.30 1.08
N PHE A 102 12.29 -0.33 1.68
CA PHE A 102 13.20 0.57 0.97
C PHE A 102 14.32 -0.19 0.26
N ILE A 103 14.97 -1.14 0.95
CA ILE A 103 16.01 -1.98 0.37
C ILE A 103 15.44 -2.85 -0.77
N ALA A 104 14.26 -3.45 -0.58
CA ALA A 104 13.62 -4.29 -1.59
C ALA A 104 13.30 -3.49 -2.87
N ILE A 105 12.68 -2.31 -2.74
CA ILE A 105 12.39 -1.43 -3.88
C ILE A 105 13.70 -1.00 -4.55
N ARG A 106 14.72 -0.63 -3.77
CA ARG A 106 16.03 -0.25 -4.33
C ARG A 106 16.66 -1.40 -5.12
N GLN A 107 16.57 -2.64 -4.65
CA GLN A 107 17.07 -3.80 -5.38
C GLN A 107 16.29 -4.04 -6.67
N LEU A 108 14.96 -3.97 -6.62
CA LEU A 108 14.11 -4.07 -7.81
C LEU A 108 14.42 -2.97 -8.83
N SER A 109 14.66 -1.74 -8.40
CA SER A 109 15.06 -0.63 -9.26
C SER A 109 16.46 -0.81 -9.85
N ARG A 110 17.36 -1.55 -9.20
CA ARG A 110 18.69 -1.89 -9.74
C ARG A 110 18.62 -3.03 -10.76
N LEU A 111 17.70 -3.98 -10.58
CA LEU A 111 17.52 -5.13 -11.45
C LEU A 111 16.63 -4.82 -12.67
N LYS A 112 15.71 -3.87 -12.55
CA LYS A 112 15.02 -3.31 -13.70
C LYS A 112 16.05 -2.58 -14.57
N LYS A 113 16.34 -3.14 -15.74
CA LYS A 113 16.83 -2.33 -16.86
C LYS A 113 15.88 -1.15 -17.01
N PRO A 114 16.36 0.08 -17.27
CA PRO A 114 15.47 1.16 -17.65
C PRO A 114 14.67 0.68 -18.85
N GLU A 115 13.41 0.28 -18.62
CA GLU A 115 12.45 0.20 -19.70
C GLU A 115 12.43 1.61 -20.29
N PRO A 116 12.62 1.77 -21.60
CA PRO A 116 12.37 3.07 -22.20
C PRO A 116 10.96 3.42 -21.76
N VAL A 117 10.83 4.49 -20.96
CA VAL A 117 9.56 5.08 -20.59
C VAL A 117 8.78 5.07 -21.89
N LYS A 118 7.72 4.26 -21.99
CA LYS A 118 6.93 4.13 -23.22
C LYS A 118 6.68 5.57 -23.61
N ALA A 119 7.34 6.03 -24.68
CA ALA A 119 7.24 7.41 -25.10
C ALA A 119 5.74 7.70 -25.15
N PRO A 120 5.27 8.81 -24.56
CA PRO A 120 3.84 9.05 -24.44
C PRO A 120 3.25 8.76 -25.82
N ASN A 121 2.40 7.75 -25.92
CA ASN A 121 1.83 7.34 -27.20
C ASN A 121 0.81 8.38 -27.67
N THR A 122 0.65 9.48 -26.93
CA THR A 122 -0.25 10.58 -27.22
C THR A 122 0.49 11.92 -27.19
N LYS A 123 0.17 12.79 -28.14
CA LYS A 123 0.53 14.22 -28.12
C LYS A 123 -0.73 15.04 -27.92
N ILE A 124 -0.63 16.15 -27.18
CA ILE A 124 -1.75 17.08 -27.04
C ILE A 124 -1.82 17.93 -28.30
N CYS A 125 -2.98 17.95 -28.94
CA CYS A 125 -3.22 18.82 -30.09
C CYS A 125 -3.28 20.29 -29.65
N ARG A 126 -2.48 21.16 -30.26
CA ARG A 126 -2.46 22.60 -29.93
C ARG A 126 -3.77 23.34 -30.27
N PHE A 127 -4.56 22.79 -31.21
CA PHE A 127 -5.80 23.42 -31.70
C PHE A 127 -7.03 23.07 -30.88
N CYS A 128 -7.22 21.79 -30.54
CA CYS A 128 -8.42 21.29 -29.85
C CYS A 128 -8.14 20.79 -28.42
N ARG A 129 -6.87 20.79 -27.97
CA ARG A 129 -6.42 20.35 -26.64
C ARG A 129 -6.80 18.91 -26.28
N SER A 130 -7.28 18.10 -27.24
CA SER A 130 -7.50 16.67 -27.09
C SER A 130 -6.20 15.87 -27.26
N GLU A 131 -6.17 14.68 -26.67
CA GLU A 131 -5.06 13.74 -26.77
C GLU A 131 -5.14 12.97 -28.10
N ILE A 132 -4.08 13.01 -28.91
CA ILE A 132 -4.01 12.34 -30.21
C ILE A 132 -2.92 11.26 -30.15
N PRO A 133 -3.21 10.01 -30.56
CA PRO A 133 -2.21 8.95 -30.62
C PRO A 133 -1.09 9.26 -31.63
N LEU A 134 0.15 8.92 -31.29
CA LEU A 134 1.36 9.14 -32.08
C LEU A 134 1.65 8.00 -33.08
N ASP A 135 0.72 7.05 -33.22
CA ASP A 135 0.83 5.93 -34.15
C ASP A 135 0.84 6.40 -35.62
N PRO A 136 1.88 6.09 -36.42
CA PRO A 136 1.99 6.52 -37.81
C PRO A 136 0.94 5.88 -38.74
N HIS A 137 0.30 4.78 -38.33
CA HIS A 137 -0.77 4.13 -39.09
C HIS A 137 -2.12 4.87 -39.01
N PHE A 138 -2.28 5.81 -38.06
CA PHE A 138 -3.50 6.60 -37.86
C PHE A 138 -3.39 8.06 -38.35
N ALA A 139 -2.52 8.32 -39.33
CA ALA A 139 -2.55 9.56 -40.12
C ALA A 139 -3.94 10.00 -40.65
N PRO A 140 -4.94 9.13 -40.90
CA PRO A 140 -6.27 9.57 -41.35
C PRO A 140 -7.08 10.32 -40.28
N VAL A 141 -6.80 10.11 -38.99
CA VAL A 141 -7.55 10.73 -37.87
C VAL A 141 -7.16 12.19 -37.68
N PHE A 142 -5.90 12.52 -37.99
CA PHE A 142 -5.45 13.91 -38.03
C PHE A 142 -6.21 14.70 -39.11
N TRP A 143 -6.47 14.09 -40.27
CA TRP A 143 -7.26 14.68 -41.35
C TRP A 143 -8.75 14.81 -40.99
N ALA A 144 -9.33 13.79 -40.35
CA ALA A 144 -10.72 13.82 -39.88
C ALA A 144 -10.97 14.92 -38.83
N CYS A 145 -10.00 15.17 -37.93
CA CYS A 145 -10.12 16.23 -36.92
C CYS A 145 -10.03 17.65 -37.52
N VAL A 146 -9.27 17.83 -38.61
CA VAL A 146 -9.19 19.11 -39.34
C VAL A 146 -10.45 19.36 -40.17
N HIS A 147 -11.07 18.32 -40.74
CA HIS A 147 -12.29 18.48 -41.54
C HIS A 147 -13.56 18.64 -40.70
N PHE A 148 -13.68 17.97 -39.54
CA PHE A 148 -14.87 18.05 -38.68
C PHE A 148 -15.13 19.44 -38.07
N ARG A 149 -14.16 20.37 -38.14
CA ARG A 149 -14.31 21.78 -37.71
C ARG A 149 -14.75 22.73 -38.84
N GLN A 150 -14.94 22.25 -40.07
CA GLN A 150 -15.52 23.07 -41.14
C GLN A 150 -17.03 22.84 -41.34
N GLU A 151 -17.63 21.88 -40.64
CA GLU A 151 -19.07 21.57 -40.72
C GLU A 151 -19.89 22.09 -39.51
N PHE A 152 -19.27 22.86 -38.59
CA PHE A 152 -19.94 23.59 -37.50
C PHE A 152 -19.42 25.04 -37.40
#